data_AF-A0A1W9MH51-F1
#
_entry.id   AF-A0A1W9MH51-F1
#
_cell.length_a   1.000
_cell.length_b   1.000
_cell.length_c   1.000
_cell.angle_alpha   90.00
_cell.angle_beta   90.00
_cell.angle_gamma   90.00
#
_symmetry.space_group_name_H-M   'P 1'
#
loop_
_entity.id
_entity.type
_entity.pdbx_description
1 polymer ?
#
loop_
_entity_poly.entity_id
_entity_poly.type
_entity_poly.pdbx_seq_one_letter_code
_entity_poly.pdbx_strand_id
1 'polypeptide(L)'
;MASHILIPKHEVMADNEVEELLKKYNVTKDKLPKIYEFDAAISELKPEPKPGDVIKISRKSPTAGSTFYYRVVVLGTILGKGASERTEEEIAEYAEDVEEEEEEINE
;
A
#
# COMPACT_ATOMS: atom_id res chain seq x y z
N MET A 1 9.33 1.65 13.80
CA MET A 1 9.10 0.20 13.77
C MET A 1 8.73 -0.33 15.15
N ALA A 2 7.44 -0.50 15.40
CA ALA A 2 6.99 -1.36 16.49
C ALA A 2 7.40 -2.81 16.14
N SER A 3 8.21 -3.44 16.98
CA SER A 3 8.73 -4.80 16.76
C SER A 3 7.66 -5.84 17.03
N HIS A 4 6.62 -5.85 16.19
CA HIS A 4 5.56 -6.83 16.24
C HIS A 4 5.89 -8.03 15.36
N ILE A 5 5.61 -9.22 15.87
CA ILE A 5 5.91 -10.50 15.21
C ILE A 5 5.27 -10.64 13.82
N LEU A 6 4.20 -9.89 13.55
CA LEU A 6 3.43 -9.94 12.31
C LEU A 6 3.88 -8.92 11.25
N ILE A 7 4.77 -7.98 11.58
CA ILE A 7 5.27 -7.00 10.61
C ILE A 7 6.56 -7.56 10.00
N PRO A 8 6.55 -7.94 8.71
CA PRO A 8 7.76 -8.42 8.05
C PRO A 8 8.75 -7.27 7.81
N LYS A 9 10.00 -7.61 7.49
CA LYS A 9 11.01 -6.61 7.17
C LYS A 9 10.80 -6.09 5.74
N HIS A 10 10.74 -4.78 5.59
CA HIS A 10 10.61 -4.10 4.30
C HIS A 10 11.90 -3.33 4.00
N GLU A 11 12.42 -3.47 2.80
CA GLU A 11 13.65 -2.82 2.34
C GLU A 11 13.45 -2.31 0.90
N VAL A 12 13.94 -1.10 0.60
CA VAL A 12 13.95 -0.57 -0.77
C VAL A 12 15.10 -1.22 -1.53
N MET A 13 14.82 -1.80 -2.70
CA MET A 13 15.84 -2.42 -3.54
C MET A 13 16.60 -1.39 -4.38
N ALA A 14 17.87 -1.65 -4.67
CA ALA A 14 18.63 -0.84 -5.62
C ALA A 14 18.25 -1.19 -7.07
N ASP A 15 18.34 -0.21 -7.98
CA ASP A 15 17.95 -0.39 -9.40
C ASP A 15 18.63 -1.60 -10.07
N ASN A 16 19.92 -1.81 -9.79
CA ASN A 16 20.67 -2.95 -10.33
C ASN A 16 20.07 -4.30 -9.92
N GLU A 17 19.69 -4.44 -8.63
CA GLU A 17 19.10 -5.67 -8.11
C GLU A 17 17.69 -5.89 -8.68
N VAL A 18 16.96 -4.80 -8.93
CA VAL A 18 15.63 -4.85 -9.56
C VAL A 18 15.75 -5.35 -10.99
N GLU A 19 16.72 -4.88 -11.77
CA GLU A 19 16.93 -5.38 -13.13
C GLU A 19 17.26 -6.88 -13.18
N GLU A 20 18.13 -7.34 -12.28
CA GLU A 20 18.47 -8.76 -12.17
C GLU A 20 17.24 -9.60 -11.80
N LEU A 21 16.42 -9.11 -10.89
CA LEU A 21 15.18 -9.76 -10.49
C LEU A 21 14.19 -9.87 -11.64
N LEU A 22 13.95 -8.77 -12.36
CA LEU A 22 13.04 -8.75 -13.50
C LEU A 22 13.49 -9.70 -14.60
N LYS A 23 14.80 -9.77 -14.87
CA LYS A 23 15.41 -10.75 -15.79
C LYS A 23 15.22 -12.18 -15.30
N LYS A 24 15.48 -12.45 -14.02
CA LYS A 24 15.38 -13.79 -13.41
C LYS A 24 13.97 -14.36 -13.50
N TYR A 25 12.95 -13.55 -13.24
CA TYR A 25 11.55 -13.99 -13.28
C TYR A 25 10.88 -13.74 -14.65
N ASN A 26 11.58 -13.10 -15.59
CA ASN A 26 11.06 -12.70 -16.90
C ASN A 26 9.72 -11.94 -16.81
N VAL A 27 9.65 -10.97 -15.90
CA VAL A 27 8.47 -10.13 -15.65
C VAL A 27 8.79 -8.66 -15.80
N THR A 28 7.77 -7.86 -16.06
CA THR A 28 7.85 -6.39 -16.04
C THR A 28 7.45 -5.85 -14.67
N LYS A 29 7.87 -4.62 -14.33
CA LYS A 29 7.51 -3.97 -13.06
C LYS A 29 6.00 -3.93 -12.83
N ASP A 30 5.21 -3.75 -13.89
CA ASP A 30 3.74 -3.69 -13.83
C ASP A 30 3.07 -4.99 -13.37
N LYS A 31 3.76 -6.13 -13.54
CA LYS A 31 3.27 -7.44 -13.11
C LYS A 31 3.57 -7.73 -11.64
N LEU A 32 4.37 -6.90 -10.98
CA LEU A 32 4.59 -7.02 -9.55
C LEU A 32 3.34 -6.52 -8.80
N PRO A 33 2.98 -7.14 -7.67
CA PRO A 33 1.94 -6.62 -6.79
C PRO A 33 2.23 -5.17 -6.40
N LYS A 34 1.21 -4.34 -6.34
CA LYS A 34 1.34 -2.90 -6.10
C LYS A 34 1.23 -2.57 -4.61
N ILE A 35 1.90 -1.51 -4.19
CA ILE A 35 1.77 -0.88 -2.87
C ILE A 35 1.69 0.63 -3.03
N TYR A 36 0.85 1.30 -2.26
CA TYR A 36 0.74 2.76 -2.34
C TYR A 36 1.88 3.44 -1.60
N GLU A 37 2.28 4.62 -2.07
CA GLU A 37 3.32 5.44 -1.42
C GLU A 37 2.98 5.80 0.05
N PHE A 38 1.69 5.94 0.37
CA PHE A 38 1.20 6.24 1.72
C PHE A 38 0.91 4.99 2.58
N ASP A 39 1.32 3.79 2.16
CA ASP A 39 1.13 2.59 2.99
C ASP A 39 1.98 2.70 4.27
N ALA A 40 1.35 2.44 5.43
CA ALA A 40 1.99 2.56 6.74
C ALA A 40 3.22 1.65 6.88
N ALA A 41 3.26 0.51 6.16
CA ALA A 41 4.40 -0.42 6.18
C ALA A 41 5.65 0.15 5.52
N ILE A 42 5.50 1.14 4.62
CA ILE A 42 6.61 1.75 3.88
C ILE A 42 6.86 3.22 4.24
N SER A 43 5.90 3.88 4.88
CA SER A 43 5.98 5.29 5.29
C SER A 43 7.15 5.60 6.24
N GLU A 44 7.56 4.64 7.07
CA GLU A 44 8.69 4.81 8.00
C GLU A 44 10.06 4.40 7.40
N LEU A 45 10.11 3.95 6.14
CA LEU A 45 11.36 3.48 5.53
C LEU A 45 12.28 4.63 5.15
N LYS A 46 13.59 4.39 5.26
CA LYS A 46 14.64 5.32 4.83
C LYS A 46 15.63 4.58 3.92
N PRO A 47 15.88 5.05 2.69
CA PRO A 47 15.30 6.23 2.03
C PRO A 47 13.80 6.09 1.79
N GLU A 48 13.12 7.23 1.62
CA GLU A 48 11.69 7.30 1.33
C GLU A 48 11.40 6.66 -0.04
N PRO A 49 10.49 5.68 -0.12
CA PRO A 49 10.17 5.01 -1.38
C PRO A 49 9.46 5.95 -2.35
N LYS A 50 9.88 5.94 -3.61
CA LYS A 50 9.26 6.72 -4.67
C LYS A 50 8.39 5.83 -5.57
N PRO A 51 7.37 6.39 -6.23
CA PRO A 51 6.63 5.68 -7.26
C PRO A 51 7.58 5.08 -8.31
N GLY A 52 7.47 3.77 -8.54
CA GLY A 52 8.34 3.00 -9.43
C GLY A 52 9.47 2.21 -8.74
N ASP A 53 9.70 2.45 -7.46
CA ASP A 53 10.61 1.66 -6.64
C ASP A 53 10.03 0.28 -6.33
N VAL A 54 10.91 -0.68 -6.05
CA VAL A 54 10.53 -2.04 -5.68
C VAL A 54 10.92 -2.30 -4.23
N ILE A 55 9.92 -2.66 -3.43
CA ILE A 55 10.08 -3.05 -2.04
C ILE A 55 10.26 -4.56 -1.94
N LYS A 56 11.34 -4.96 -1.28
CA LYS A 56 11.59 -6.35 -0.88
C LYS A 56 11.04 -6.57 0.52
N ILE A 57 10.19 -7.59 0.64
CA ILE A 57 9.57 -8.00 1.89
C ILE A 57 10.17 -9.35 2.29
N SER A 58 10.86 -9.37 3.41
CA SER A 58 11.47 -10.57 3.98
C SER A 58 10.65 -11.05 5.19
N ARG A 59 10.03 -12.21 5.07
CA ARG A 59 9.21 -12.81 6.14
C ARG A 59 9.65 -14.22 6.49
N LYS A 60 9.50 -14.60 7.76
CA LYS A 60 9.62 -15.99 8.19
C LYS A 60 8.36 -16.74 7.79
N SER A 61 8.53 -17.85 7.09
CA SER A 61 7.45 -18.77 6.71
C SER A 61 7.59 -20.07 7.52
N PRO A 62 6.51 -20.60 8.10
CA PRO A 62 6.56 -21.87 8.82
C PRO A 62 6.88 -23.05 7.90
N THR A 63 6.57 -22.96 6.60
CA THR A 63 6.79 -24.04 5.63
C THR A 63 8.11 -23.92 4.88
N ALA A 64 8.51 -22.69 4.55
CA ALA A 64 9.67 -22.41 3.68
C ALA A 64 10.84 -21.75 4.42
N GLY A 65 10.74 -21.59 5.75
CA GLY A 65 11.75 -20.91 6.57
C GLY A 65 11.74 -19.40 6.34
N SER A 66 12.35 -18.94 5.25
CA SER A 66 12.37 -17.51 4.86
C SER A 66 11.88 -17.33 3.43
N THR A 67 10.97 -16.38 3.22
CA THR A 67 10.39 -16.09 1.91
C THR A 67 10.54 -14.61 1.59
N PHE A 68 10.89 -14.34 0.33
CA PHE A 68 10.98 -13.00 -0.24
C PHE A 68 9.76 -12.70 -1.09
N TYR A 69 9.22 -11.49 -0.95
CA TYR A 69 8.14 -10.97 -1.76
C TYR A 69 8.52 -9.59 -2.29
N TYR A 70 8.03 -9.23 -3.47
CA TYR A 70 8.42 -8.00 -4.16
C TYR A 70 7.18 -7.22 -4.55
N ARG A 71 7.14 -5.94 -4.22
CA ARG A 71 6.02 -5.04 -4.55
C ARG A 71 6.53 -3.77 -5.21
N VAL A 72 5.80 -3.25 -6.19
CA VAL A 72 6.11 -1.97 -6.84
C VAL A 72 5.31 -0.84 -6.19
N VAL A 73 5.99 0.26 -5.88
CA VAL A 73 5.35 1.46 -5.33
C VAL A 73 4.60 2.18 -6.44
N VAL A 74 3.32 2.49 -6.20
CA VAL A 74 2.48 3.25 -7.11
C VAL A 74 1.96 4.50 -6.44
N LEU A 75 1.79 5.55 -7.23
CA LEU A 75 1.14 6.77 -6.78
C LEU A 75 -0.32 6.44 -6.48
N GLY A 76 -0.74 6.73 -5.26
CA GLY A 76 -2.13 6.50 -4.86
C GLY A 76 -2.94 7.75 -5.11
N THR A 77 -3.99 7.67 -5.92
CA THR A 77 -4.95 8.77 -6.03
C THR A 77 -5.91 8.70 -4.86
N ILE A 78 -6.06 9.83 -4.16
CA ILE A 78 -6.97 9.98 -3.03
C ILE A 78 -8.44 10.09 -3.49
N LEU A 79 -8.85 9.35 -4.53
CA LEU A 79 -10.26 9.16 -4.89
C LEU A 79 -11.00 8.25 -3.89
N GLY A 80 -10.29 7.75 -2.87
CA GLY A 80 -10.81 7.10 -1.69
C GLY A 80 -10.15 7.66 -0.44
N LYS A 81 -10.24 8.98 -0.27
CA LYS A 81 -9.83 9.70 0.95
C LYS A 81 -10.43 8.99 2.17
N GLY A 82 -9.58 8.49 3.07
CA GLY A 82 -10.03 8.08 4.40
C GLY A 82 -10.76 9.25 5.07
N ALA A 83 -11.70 8.95 5.97
CA ALA A 83 -12.61 9.93 6.58
C ALA A 83 -11.95 11.21 7.16
N SER A 84 -10.63 11.19 7.40
CA SER A 84 -9.86 12.32 7.93
C SER A 84 -9.56 13.45 6.94
N GLU A 85 -9.82 13.28 5.64
CA GLU A 85 -9.44 14.28 4.63
C GLU A 85 -10.58 14.64 3.65
N ARG A 86 -11.83 14.32 3.98
CA ARG A 86 -12.98 14.88 3.26
C ARG A 86 -13.06 16.38 3.56
N THR A 87 -13.35 17.19 2.55
CA THR A 87 -13.68 18.60 2.77
C THR A 87 -14.97 18.68 3.59
N GLU A 88 -15.16 19.76 4.37
CA GLU A 88 -16.38 19.92 5.19
C GLU A 88 -17.66 19.84 4.33
N GLU A 89 -17.56 20.28 3.06
CA GLU A 89 -18.62 20.22 2.05
C GLU A 89 -19.00 18.77 1.70
N GLU A 90 -18.01 17.89 1.45
CA GLU A 90 -18.25 16.47 1.14
C GLU A 90 -18.78 15.67 2.34
N ILE A 91 -18.53 16.14 3.57
CA ILE A 91 -19.09 15.53 4.79
C ILE A 91 -20.56 15.91 4.96
N ALA A 92 -20.92 17.15 4.61
CA ALA A 92 -22.29 17.63 4.68
C ALA A 92 -23.19 16.93 3.65
N GLU A 93 -22.74 16.80 2.39
CA GLU A 93 -23.47 16.10 1.33
C GLU A 93 -23.79 14.65 1.74
N TYR A 94 -22.79 13.91 2.25
CA TYR A 94 -23.00 12.54 2.74
C TYR A 94 -23.90 12.44 3.97
N ALA A 95 -23.95 13.47 4.83
CA ALA A 95 -24.83 13.47 6.00
C ALA A 95 -26.29 13.71 5.60
N GLU A 96 -26.54 14.59 4.64
CA GLU A 96 -27.88 14.84 4.08
C GLU A 96 -28.42 13.59 3.37
N ASP A 97 -27.60 12.93 2.54
CA ASP A 97 -27.99 11.68 1.86
C ASP A 97 -28.38 10.57 2.84
N VAL A 98 -27.68 10.46 3.98
CA VAL A 98 -27.98 9.46 5.02
C VAL A 98 -29.24 9.82 5.80
N GLU A 99 -29.50 11.10 6.08
CA GLU A 99 -30.74 11.55 6.71
C GLU A 99 -31.96 11.30 5.81
N GLU A 100 -31.85 11.53 4.50
CA GLU A 100 -32.92 11.20 3.53
C GLU A 100 -33.21 9.69 3.48
N GLU A 101 -32.17 8.84 3.46
CA GLU A 101 -32.36 7.39 3.50
C GLU A 101 -32.99 6.91 4.82
N GLU A 102 -32.63 7.49 5.97
CA GLU A 102 -33.24 7.13 7.26
C GLU A 102 -34.69 7.60 7.39
N GLU A 103 -35.08 8.72 6.77
CA GLU A 103 -36.48 9.15 6.71
C GLU A 103 -37.32 8.23 5.80
N GLU A 104 -36.80 7.81 4.65
CA GLU A 104 -37.51 6.93 3.70
C GLU A 104 -37.72 5.51 4.25
N ILE A 105 -36.86 5.05 5.16
CA ILE A 105 -36.99 3.73 5.84
C ILE A 105 -38.02 3.77 6.98
N ASN A 106 -38.30 4.95 7.54
CA ASN A 106 -39.18 5.13 8.70
C ASN A 106 -40.60 5.61 8.35
N GLU A 107 -40.94 5.74 7.05
CA GLU A 107 -42.29 5.91 6.51
C GLU A 107 -42.95 4.58 6.10
#